data_AF-A0A834X0I8-F1
#
_entry.id   AF-A0A834X0I8-F1
#
_cell.length_a   1.000
_cell.length_b   1.000
_cell.length_c   1.000
_cell.angle_alpha   90.00
_cell.angle_beta   90.00
_cell.angle_gamma   90.00
#
_symmetry.space_group_name_H-M   'P 1'
#
loop_
_entity.id
_entity.type
_entity.pdbx_description
1 polymer ?
#
loop_
_entity_poly.entity_id
_entity_poly.type
_entity_poly.pdbx_seq_one_letter_code
_entity_poly.pdbx_strand_id
1 'polypeptide(L)'
;MSRDFVWGSNSEKRKPYLVGWEKLCLPKEYGGLGLRRIESTNTALMMKWCCADMILKDVALRDLREEEMNLKGRDFICEDKVTWKYSGDGEFSVKITFEALNIMDEVGCSDANWKKIWNQRGPQRVKTFLWLLMKGKLLPNTQRVRRRLTDDDKCSRCRMEAEAIIHMI
;
A
#
# COMPACT_ATOMS: atom_id res chain seq x y z
N MET A 1 30.98 -0.40 -21.44
CA MET A 1 29.83 -1.22 -21.87
C MET A 1 28.67 -1.26 -20.87
N SER A 2 28.85 -1.36 -19.54
CA SER A 2 27.69 -1.36 -18.60
C SER A 2 27.24 0.04 -18.11
N ARG A 3 28.14 1.04 -18.10
CA ARG A 3 27.83 2.42 -17.66
C ARG A 3 26.90 3.16 -18.63
N ASP A 4 26.98 2.83 -19.93
CA ASP A 4 26.20 3.48 -20.98
C ASP A 4 24.72 3.09 -20.95
N PHE A 5 24.40 1.90 -20.40
CA PHE A 5 23.05 1.35 -20.33
C PHE A 5 22.17 2.04 -19.27
N VAL A 6 22.74 2.41 -18.12
CA VAL A 6 21.99 3.02 -17.01
C VAL A 6 22.15 4.56 -16.97
N TRP A 7 23.33 5.08 -17.34
CA TRP A 7 23.68 6.49 -17.09
C TRP A 7 24.32 7.19 -18.29
N GLY A 8 24.26 6.63 -19.51
CA GLY A 8 25.10 6.98 -20.65
C GLY A 8 25.00 8.43 -21.13
N SER A 9 25.62 9.36 -20.40
CA SER A 9 25.71 10.78 -20.70
C SER A 9 26.97 11.06 -21.51
N ASN A 10 26.79 11.75 -22.64
CA ASN A 10 27.87 12.37 -23.40
C ASN A 10 27.86 13.88 -23.14
N SER A 11 29.02 14.52 -23.26
CA SER A 11 29.25 15.95 -23.00
C SER A 11 28.32 16.89 -23.77
N GLU A 12 27.75 16.45 -24.89
CA GLU A 12 26.95 17.30 -25.78
C GLU A 12 25.42 17.21 -25.62
N LYS A 13 24.87 16.16 -25.00
CA LYS A 13 23.40 15.99 -24.87
C LYS A 13 22.99 15.25 -23.59
N ARG A 14 22.23 15.93 -22.71
CA ARG A 14 21.51 15.30 -21.59
C ARG A 14 20.24 14.63 -22.10
N LYS A 15 20.21 13.30 -22.21
CA LYS A 15 18.96 12.54 -22.39
C LYS A 15 18.41 12.15 -21.01
N PRO A 16 17.11 12.30 -20.72
CA PRO A 16 16.53 11.73 -19.51
C PRO A 16 16.40 10.20 -19.69
N TYR A 17 17.20 9.45 -18.93
CA TYR A 17 17.16 7.97 -18.91
C TYR A 17 16.10 7.53 -17.89
N LEU A 18 14.88 7.32 -18.36
CA LEU A 18 13.79 6.79 -17.53
C LEU A 18 13.44 5.39 -18.03
N VAL A 19 14.28 4.41 -17.69
CA VAL A 19 13.88 3.00 -17.79
C VAL A 19 12.86 2.78 -16.68
N GLY A 20 11.62 2.43 -17.05
CA GLY A 20 10.55 2.20 -16.10
C GLY A 20 10.92 1.12 -15.08
N TRP A 21 10.54 1.34 -13.82
CA TRP A 21 10.85 0.45 -12.69
C TRP A 21 10.42 -1.00 -12.95
N GLU A 22 9.31 -1.19 -13.66
CA GLU A 22 8.81 -2.49 -14.12
C GLU A 22 9.87 -3.28 -14.89
N LYS A 23 10.62 -2.63 -15.80
CA LYS A 23 11.63 -3.27 -16.62
C LYS A 23 12.90 -3.59 -15.82
N LEU A 24 13.24 -2.76 -14.84
CA LEU A 24 14.40 -3.01 -13.97
C LEU A 24 14.14 -4.18 -13.00
N CYS A 25 12.90 -4.40 -12.62
CA CYS A 25 12.51 -5.50 -11.75
C CYS A 25 12.48 -6.88 -12.43
N LEU A 26 12.46 -6.93 -13.77
CA LEU A 26 12.48 -8.20 -14.51
C LEU A 26 13.80 -8.96 -14.25
N PRO A 27 13.79 -10.31 -14.31
CA PRO A 27 15.01 -11.11 -14.28
C PRO A 27 16.00 -10.70 -15.38
N LYS A 28 17.29 -10.98 -15.15
CA LYS A 28 18.36 -10.67 -16.12
C LYS A 28 18.14 -11.33 -17.48
N GLU A 29 17.54 -12.52 -17.48
CA GLU A 29 17.17 -13.30 -18.67
C GLU A 29 16.19 -12.55 -19.58
N TYR A 30 15.33 -11.70 -19.00
CA TYR A 30 14.33 -10.90 -19.73
C TYR A 30 14.78 -9.44 -19.93
N GLY A 31 16.07 -9.14 -19.76
CA GLY A 31 16.63 -7.81 -19.99
C GLY A 31 16.37 -6.79 -18.88
N GLY A 32 16.01 -7.26 -17.67
CA GLY A 32 15.95 -6.45 -16.45
C GLY A 32 17.19 -6.60 -15.55
N LEU A 33 17.17 -5.95 -14.39
CA LEU A 33 18.27 -6.01 -13.41
C LEU A 33 18.03 -7.04 -12.29
N GLY A 34 16.84 -7.66 -12.25
CA GLY A 34 16.42 -8.57 -11.18
C GLY A 34 16.18 -7.85 -9.86
N LEU A 35 15.86 -6.56 -9.88
CA LEU A 35 15.62 -5.79 -8.67
C LEU A 35 14.26 -6.15 -8.07
N ARG A 36 14.20 -6.25 -6.73
CA ARG A 36 12.93 -6.46 -6.04
C ARG A 36 12.01 -5.25 -6.24
N ARG A 37 10.71 -5.51 -6.44
CA ARG A 37 9.71 -4.46 -6.52
C ARG A 37 9.67 -3.70 -5.19
N ILE A 38 9.82 -2.38 -5.27
CA ILE A 38 9.96 -1.54 -4.08
C ILE A 38 8.65 -1.47 -3.30
N GLU A 39 7.52 -1.54 -3.98
CA GLU A 39 6.17 -1.55 -3.39
C GLU A 39 5.95 -2.81 -2.53
N SER A 40 6.26 -3.99 -3.07
CA SER A 40 6.19 -5.26 -2.33
C SER A 40 7.18 -5.26 -1.15
N THR A 41 8.37 -4.69 -1.34
CA THR A 41 9.39 -4.60 -0.28
C THR A 41 8.95 -3.67 0.84
N ASN A 42 8.44 -2.48 0.50
CA ASN A 42 7.95 -1.51 1.48
C ASN A 42 6.74 -2.07 2.23
N THR A 43 5.82 -2.73 1.55
CA THR A 43 4.66 -3.37 2.19
C THR A 43 5.09 -4.47 3.15
N ALA A 44 6.01 -5.36 2.75
CA ALA A 44 6.54 -6.40 3.62
C ALA A 44 7.27 -5.81 4.84
N LEU A 45 8.02 -4.71 4.66
CA LEU A 45 8.65 -4.01 5.77
C LEU A 45 7.60 -3.40 6.70
N MET A 46 6.62 -2.67 6.19
CA MET A 46 5.52 -2.11 7.00
C MET A 46 4.79 -3.19 7.81
N MET A 47 4.54 -4.36 7.22
CA MET A 47 3.96 -5.50 7.94
C MET A 47 4.87 -5.98 9.08
N LYS A 48 6.20 -5.93 8.93
CA LYS A 48 7.14 -6.21 10.02
C LYS A 48 6.96 -5.23 11.19
N TRP A 49 6.83 -3.94 10.88
CA TRP A 49 6.62 -2.91 11.90
C TRP A 49 5.29 -3.08 12.63
N CYS A 50 4.20 -3.34 11.89
CA CYS A 50 2.90 -3.61 12.49
C CYS A 50 2.90 -4.89 13.34
N CYS A 51 3.59 -5.93 12.90
CA CYS A 51 3.73 -7.16 13.67
C CYS A 51 4.49 -6.91 14.98
N ALA A 52 5.57 -6.11 14.95
CA ALA A 52 6.30 -5.72 16.16
C ALA A 52 5.43 -4.89 17.12
N ASP A 53 4.67 -3.92 16.62
CA ASP A 53 3.72 -3.13 17.43
C ASP A 53 2.63 -4.01 18.07
N MET A 54 2.10 -4.97 17.30
CA MET A 54 1.09 -5.90 17.78
C MET A 54 1.63 -6.85 18.85
N ILE A 55 2.88 -7.32 18.71
CA ILE A 55 3.57 -8.11 19.74
C ILE A 55 3.80 -7.27 21.01
N LEU A 56 4.27 -6.02 20.89
CA LEU A 56 4.49 -5.15 22.03
C LEU A 56 3.20 -4.88 22.82
N LYS A 57 2.08 -4.66 22.12
CA LYS A 57 0.76 -4.51 22.75
C LYS A 57 0.28 -5.79 23.41
N ASP A 58 0.51 -6.94 22.78
CA ASP A 58 0.14 -8.24 23.34
C ASP A 58 0.93 -8.54 24.62
N VAL A 59 2.24 -8.29 24.64
CA VAL A 59 3.07 -8.41 25.85
C VAL A 59 2.58 -7.47 26.95
N ALA A 60 2.34 -6.19 26.65
CA ALA A 60 1.85 -5.24 27.64
C ALA A 60 0.47 -5.63 28.22
N LEU A 61 -0.41 -6.22 27.38
CA LEU A 61 -1.70 -6.74 27.85
C LEU A 61 -1.56 -8.01 28.69
N ARG A 62 -0.54 -8.85 28.45
CA ARG A 62 -0.23 -10.02 29.29
C ARG A 62 0.22 -9.59 30.68
N ASP A 63 1.15 -8.63 30.77
CA ASP A 63 1.66 -8.13 32.05
C ASP A 63 0.50 -7.61 32.93
N LEU A 64 -0.42 -6.84 32.34
CA LEU A 64 -1.61 -6.35 33.04
C LEU A 64 -2.58 -7.48 33.43
N ARG A 65 -2.76 -8.50 32.58
CA ARG A 65 -3.62 -9.66 32.88
C ARG A 65 -3.02 -10.54 33.97
N GLU A 66 -1.70 -10.71 34.01
CA GLU A 66 -1.01 -11.47 35.06
C GLU A 66 -1.16 -10.79 36.42
N GLU A 67 -1.04 -9.46 36.48
CA GLU A 67 -1.34 -8.70 37.70
C GLU A 67 -2.80 -8.90 38.16
N GLU A 68 -3.76 -8.81 37.25
CA GLU A 68 -5.18 -9.04 37.57
C GLU A 68 -5.50 -10.49 37.97
N MET A 69 -4.81 -11.47 37.39
CA MET A 69 -5.00 -12.90 37.65
C MET A 69 -4.34 -13.34 38.96
N ASN A 70 -3.16 -12.80 39.29
CA ASN A 70 -2.49 -12.98 40.58
C ASN A 70 -3.34 -12.43 41.74
N LEU A 71 -4.14 -11.39 41.48
CA LEU A 71 -5.11 -10.85 42.44
C LEU A 71 -6.36 -11.73 42.62
N LYS A 72 -6.68 -12.62 41.68
CA LYS A 72 -7.95 -13.37 41.64
C LYS A 72 -7.82 -14.90 41.82
N GLY A 73 -6.60 -15.42 41.98
CA GLY A 73 -6.34 -16.79 42.45
C GLY A 73 -7.04 -17.91 41.65
N ARG A 74 -7.02 -17.83 40.31
CA ARG A 74 -7.60 -18.87 39.44
C ARG A 74 -6.56 -19.47 38.49
N ASP A 75 -6.35 -20.78 38.63
CA ASP A 75 -5.44 -21.58 37.81
C ASP A 75 -6.14 -22.11 36.56
N PHE A 76 -6.15 -21.33 35.47
CA PHE A 76 -6.31 -21.86 34.11
C PHE A 76 -5.46 -21.02 33.17
N ILE A 77 -4.32 -21.56 32.74
CA ILE A 77 -3.44 -20.93 31.76
C ILE A 77 -3.61 -21.69 30.44
N CYS A 78 -4.33 -21.11 29.49
CA CYS A 78 -4.05 -21.35 28.07
C CYS A 78 -3.27 -20.13 27.57
N GLU A 79 -1.99 -20.31 27.26
CA GLU A 79 -1.19 -19.24 26.67
C GLU A 79 -1.60 -19.07 25.21
N ASP A 80 -2.51 -18.13 24.94
CA ASP A 80 -2.77 -17.68 23.59
C ASP A 80 -1.50 -16.98 23.03
N LYS A 81 -1.04 -17.46 21.87
CA LYS A 81 0.13 -16.92 21.18
C LYS A 81 -0.26 -16.35 19.82
N VAL A 82 0.07 -15.08 19.59
CA VAL A 82 -0.06 -14.44 18.28
C VAL A 82 0.95 -15.08 17.32
N THR A 83 0.48 -15.58 16.18
CA THR A 83 1.32 -16.22 15.15
C THR A 83 1.09 -15.61 13.78
N TRP A 84 2.13 -15.59 12.95
CA TRP A 84 2.06 -15.13 11.58
C TRP A 84 1.51 -16.22 10.66
N LYS A 85 0.36 -15.95 10.01
CA LYS A 85 -0.37 -16.92 9.18
C LYS A 85 0.46 -17.53 8.04
N TYR A 86 1.43 -16.79 7.50
CA TYR A 86 2.17 -17.19 6.31
C TYR A 86 3.47 -17.91 6.61
N SER A 87 3.88 -18.03 7.88
CA SER A 87 5.12 -18.73 8.26
C SER A 87 4.79 -19.98 9.07
N GLY A 88 5.42 -21.12 8.73
CA GLY A 88 5.16 -22.40 9.39
C GLY A 88 5.65 -22.48 10.84
N ASP A 89 6.61 -21.63 11.20
CA ASP A 89 7.11 -21.40 12.56
C ASP A 89 6.31 -20.34 13.33
N GLY A 90 5.34 -19.69 12.68
CA GLY A 90 4.55 -18.60 13.24
C GLY A 90 5.30 -17.28 13.41
N GLU A 91 6.56 -17.18 12.97
CA GLU A 91 7.36 -15.95 13.05
C GLU A 91 7.18 -15.06 11.81
N PHE A 92 7.36 -13.75 11.98
CA PHE A 92 7.30 -12.84 10.86
C PHE A 92 8.61 -12.85 10.05
N SER A 93 8.52 -13.22 8.77
CA SER A 93 9.63 -13.10 7.82
C SER A 93 9.30 -12.15 6.67
N VAL A 94 10.15 -11.14 6.47
CA VAL A 94 10.06 -10.21 5.34
C VAL A 94 10.16 -10.96 4.01
N LYS A 95 10.97 -12.02 3.94
CA LYS A 95 11.20 -12.79 2.72
C LYS A 95 9.94 -13.53 2.28
N ILE A 96 9.33 -14.30 3.20
CA ILE A 96 8.11 -15.07 2.93
C ILE A 96 6.95 -14.13 2.60
N THR A 97 6.84 -13.04 3.36
CA THR A 97 5.80 -12.02 3.13
C THR A 97 5.96 -11.34 1.77
N PHE A 98 7.20 -11.02 1.37
CA PHE A 98 7.49 -10.48 0.05
C PHE A 98 7.14 -11.46 -1.08
N GLU A 99 7.48 -12.74 -0.93
CA GLU A 99 7.13 -13.78 -1.91
C GLU A 99 5.62 -13.97 -2.01
N ALA A 100 4.91 -14.01 -0.88
CA ALA A 100 3.45 -14.07 -0.84
C ALA A 100 2.79 -12.84 -1.49
N LEU A 101 3.32 -11.63 -1.26
CA LEU A 101 2.82 -10.41 -1.89
C LEU A 101 3.00 -10.42 -3.41
N ASN A 102 4.10 -10.97 -3.92
CA ASN A 102 4.28 -11.10 -5.37
C ASN A 102 3.33 -12.13 -5.98
N ILE A 103 3.09 -13.26 -5.30
CA ILE A 103 2.09 -14.25 -5.73
C ILE A 103 0.68 -13.64 -5.71
N MET A 104 0.35 -12.84 -4.70
CA MET A 104 -0.94 -12.14 -4.62
C MET A 104 -1.09 -11.09 -5.73
N ASP A 105 -0.03 -10.36 -6.06
CA ASP A 105 0.01 -9.40 -7.18
C ASP A 105 -0.18 -10.10 -8.54
N GLU A 106 0.30 -11.35 -8.69
CA GLU A 106 0.06 -12.18 -9.88
C GLU A 106 -1.38 -12.75 -9.96
N VAL A 107 -2.06 -12.97 -8.82
CA VAL A 107 -3.40 -13.61 -8.76
C VAL A 107 -4.56 -12.58 -8.69
N GLY A 108 -4.32 -11.31 -8.41
CA GLY A 108 -5.31 -10.22 -8.55
C GLY A 108 -4.90 -8.97 -7.76
N CYS A 109 -4.94 -7.75 -8.27
CA CYS A 109 -5.78 -7.13 -9.29
C CYS A 109 -4.86 -6.36 -10.23
N SER A 110 -4.92 -6.70 -11.52
CA SER A 110 -4.31 -5.89 -12.55
C SER A 110 -4.77 -4.44 -12.38
N ASP A 111 -3.85 -3.56 -11.98
CA ASP A 111 -4.04 -2.10 -12.05
C ASP A 111 -4.03 -1.67 -13.56
N ALA A 112 -4.56 -2.50 -14.47
CA ALA A 112 -4.62 -2.28 -15.93
C ALA A 112 -5.21 -0.93 -16.33
N ASN A 113 -5.93 -0.27 -15.42
CA ASN A 113 -6.54 1.02 -15.68
C ASN A 113 -5.59 2.22 -15.47
N TRP A 114 -4.50 2.15 -14.70
CA TRP A 114 -3.61 3.33 -14.56
C TRP A 114 -2.90 3.66 -15.86
N LYS A 115 -2.41 2.65 -16.61
CA LYS A 115 -1.77 2.88 -17.93
C LYS A 115 -2.70 3.63 -18.88
N LYS A 116 -4.01 3.35 -18.83
CA LYS A 116 -5.03 4.07 -19.62
C LYS A 116 -5.20 5.54 -19.16
N ILE A 117 -5.24 5.80 -17.85
CA ILE A 117 -5.35 7.17 -17.30
C ILE A 117 -4.13 8.02 -17.67
N TRP A 118 -2.93 7.47 -17.52
CA TRP A 118 -1.70 8.22 -17.76
C TRP A 118 -1.40 8.43 -19.26
N ASN A 119 -1.87 7.54 -20.14
CA ASN A 119 -1.78 7.69 -21.59
C ASN A 119 -2.82 8.63 -22.21
N GLN A 120 -3.81 9.11 -21.44
CA GLN A 120 -4.78 10.07 -21.96
C GLN A 120 -4.09 11.40 -22.35
N ARG A 121 -4.56 12.03 -23.42
CA ARG A 121 -4.09 13.36 -23.82
C ARG A 121 -4.76 14.39 -22.91
N GLY A 122 -3.96 15.21 -22.22
CA GLY A 122 -4.48 16.29 -21.40
C GLY A 122 -3.53 16.73 -20.29
N PRO A 123 -3.88 17.82 -19.59
CA PRO A 123 -3.09 18.35 -18.48
C PRO A 123 -2.92 17.33 -17.35
N GLN A 124 -1.74 17.31 -16.73
CA GLN A 124 -1.41 16.37 -15.66
C GLN A 124 -2.42 16.41 -14.49
N ARG A 125 -2.98 17.59 -14.20
CA ARG A 125 -3.99 17.77 -13.14
C ARG A 125 -5.25 16.93 -13.37
N VAL A 126 -5.67 16.75 -14.63
CA VAL A 126 -6.83 15.93 -15.00
C VAL A 126 -6.53 14.44 -14.80
N LYS A 127 -5.31 14.01 -15.15
CA LYS A 127 -4.86 12.62 -14.94
C LYS A 127 -4.83 12.26 -13.45
N THR A 128 -4.27 13.16 -12.63
CA THR A 128 -4.25 12.99 -11.17
C THR A 128 -5.66 12.97 -10.59
N PHE A 129 -6.55 13.83 -11.07
CA PHE A 129 -7.95 13.84 -10.65
C PHE A 129 -8.67 12.53 -11.00
N LEU A 130 -8.54 12.05 -12.24
CA LEU A 130 -9.13 10.77 -12.68
C LEU A 130 -8.56 9.57 -11.90
N TRP A 131 -7.27 9.59 -11.57
CA TRP A 131 -6.65 8.56 -10.73
C TRP A 131 -7.22 8.57 -9.31
N LEU A 132 -7.39 9.76 -8.69
CA LEU A 132 -8.00 9.89 -7.37
C LEU A 132 -9.49 9.47 -7.38
N LEU A 133 -10.22 9.82 -8.43
CA LEU A 133 -11.60 9.43 -8.67
C LEU A 133 -11.72 7.90 -8.72
N MET A 134 -10.89 7.25 -9.54
CA MET A 134 -10.90 5.78 -9.71
C MET A 134 -10.48 5.01 -8.46
N LYS A 135 -9.61 5.58 -7.61
CA LYS A 135 -9.25 4.98 -6.32
C LYS A 135 -10.28 5.29 -5.22
N GLY A 136 -11.34 6.04 -5.52
CA GLY A 136 -12.36 6.45 -4.53
C GLY A 136 -11.81 7.37 -3.43
N LYS A 137 -10.75 8.12 -3.73
CA LYS A 137 -10.00 8.94 -2.76
C LYS A 137 -10.31 10.44 -2.82
N LEU A 138 -11.22 10.85 -3.69
CA LEU A 138 -11.75 12.22 -3.64
C LEU A 138 -12.60 12.41 -2.38
N LEU A 139 -12.74 13.65 -1.94
CA LEU A 139 -13.43 14.02 -0.70
C LEU A 139 -14.80 14.68 -1.01
N PRO A 140 -15.86 13.91 -1.32
CA PRO A 140 -17.20 14.44 -1.52
C PRO A 140 -17.76 15.11 -0.27
N ASN A 141 -18.75 15.98 -0.43
CA ASN A 141 -19.39 16.64 0.72
C ASN A 141 -20.01 15.61 1.69
N THR A 142 -20.48 14.47 1.20
CA THR A 142 -20.86 13.32 2.06
C THR A 142 -19.70 12.84 2.97
N GLN A 143 -18.47 12.78 2.45
CA GLN A 143 -17.28 12.44 3.24
C GLN A 143 -16.80 13.59 4.12
N ARG A 144 -17.05 14.84 3.72
CA ARG A 144 -16.71 16.04 4.52
C ARG A 144 -17.60 16.16 5.75
N VAL A 145 -18.91 15.93 5.61
CA VAL A 145 -19.85 15.87 6.75
C VAL A 145 -19.50 14.71 7.67
N ARG A 146 -19.23 13.51 7.13
CA ARG A 146 -18.78 12.35 7.93
C ARG A 146 -17.54 12.66 8.76
N ARG A 147 -16.63 13.50 8.23
CA ARG A 147 -15.40 13.93 8.91
C ARG A 147 -15.55 15.23 9.70
N ARG A 148 -16.76 15.78 9.80
CA ARG A 148 -17.07 17.04 10.50
C ARG A 148 -16.28 18.25 9.98
N LEU A 149 -16.01 18.27 8.67
CA LEU A 149 -15.35 19.38 7.98
C LEU A 149 -16.36 20.39 7.42
N THR A 150 -17.61 19.97 7.24
CA THR A 150 -18.75 20.79 6.82
C THR A 150 -20.00 20.26 7.50
N ASP A 151 -21.03 21.09 7.63
CA ASP A 151 -22.33 20.68 8.20
C ASP A 151 -23.37 20.33 7.11
N ASP A 152 -23.08 20.67 5.86
CA ASP A 152 -23.92 20.39 4.70
C ASP A 152 -23.21 19.41 3.75
N ASP A 153 -23.93 18.38 3.32
CA ASP A 153 -23.47 17.38 2.37
C ASP A 153 -23.99 17.64 0.95
N LYS A 154 -24.82 18.65 0.74
CA LYS A 154 -25.44 18.92 -0.57
C LYS A 154 -24.41 19.28 -1.65
N CYS A 155 -24.69 18.85 -2.87
CA CYS A 155 -23.88 19.19 -4.04
C CYS A 155 -24.00 20.67 -4.38
N SER A 156 -22.86 21.32 -4.62
CA SER A 156 -22.81 22.75 -4.98
C SER A 156 -23.49 23.06 -6.33
N ARG A 157 -23.65 22.04 -7.19
CA ARG A 157 -24.16 22.16 -8.56
C ARG A 157 -25.66 21.91 -8.67
N CYS A 158 -26.17 20.83 -8.08
CA CYS A 158 -27.59 20.50 -8.11
C CYS A 158 -28.37 20.98 -6.87
N ARG A 159 -27.70 21.17 -5.72
CA ARG A 159 -28.27 21.60 -4.42
C ARG A 159 -29.40 20.73 -3.86
N MET A 160 -29.77 19.64 -4.54
CA MET A 160 -30.92 18.81 -4.17
C MET A 160 -30.49 17.55 -3.42
N GLU A 161 -29.35 16.98 -3.77
CA GLU A 161 -28.86 15.70 -3.23
C GLU A 161 -27.47 15.84 -2.62
N ALA A 162 -27.16 14.91 -1.73
CA ALA A 162 -25.84 14.81 -1.11
C ALA A 162 -24.76 14.53 -2.17
N GLU A 163 -23.66 15.29 -2.15
CA GLU A 163 -22.56 15.15 -3.10
C GLU A 163 -21.79 13.86 -2.82
N ALA A 164 -22.01 12.86 -3.69
CA ALA A 164 -21.26 11.61 -3.74
C ALA A 164 -20.32 11.62 -4.96
N ILE A 165 -19.50 10.59 -5.11
CA ILE A 165 -18.54 10.49 -6.24
C ILE A 165 -19.25 10.61 -7.61
N ILE A 166 -20.47 10.10 -7.72
CA ILE A 166 -21.31 10.22 -8.93
C ILE A 166 -21.68 11.67 -9.28
N HIS A 167 -21.73 12.56 -8.29
CA HIS A 167 -22.03 13.99 -8.45
C HIS A 167 -20.77 14.82 -8.78
N MET A 168 -19.58 14.20 -8.86
CA MET A 168 -18.31 14.84 -9.24
C MET A 168 -17.92 14.65 -10.71
N ILE A 169 -18.69 13.86 -11.44
CA ILE A 169 -18.56 13.65 -12.89
C ILE A 169 -19.40 14.71 -13.60
#